data_AF-A0A9D4W0U8-F1
#
_entry.id   AF-A0A9D4W0U8-F1
#
_cell.length_a   1.000
_cell.length_b   1.000
_cell.length_c   1.000
_cell.angle_alpha   90.00
_cell.angle_beta   90.00
_cell.angle_gamma   90.00
#
_symmetry.space_group_name_H-M   'P 1'
#
loop_
_entity.id
_entity.type
_entity.pdbx_description
1 polymer ?
#
loop_
_entity_poly.entity_id
_entity_poly.type
_entity_poly.pdbx_seq_one_letter_code
_entity_poly.pdbx_strand_id
1 'polypeptide(L)'
;MASSEGEESQQPQLVLADKLFLLKQPDVQDIDKVGFKEDVFTFVKDHDMVPLYETLVADSVLDMDRTLLDCMRAKIDDELKKLDEKIADAEENLGESEVREAHLAKSLFFIRIGDKEKALEHLKITETK
;
A
#
# COMPACT_ATOMS: atom_id res chain seq x y z
N MET A 1 -30.01 -10.63 25.20
CA MET A 1 -29.59 -9.72 24.12
C MET A 1 -28.35 -10.34 23.51
N ALA A 2 -28.48 -10.96 22.33
CA ALA A 2 -27.34 -11.49 21.61
C ALA A 2 -26.56 -10.30 21.04
N SER A 3 -25.38 -10.05 21.57
CA SER A 3 -24.41 -9.16 20.94
C SER A 3 -24.07 -9.78 19.59
N SER A 4 -24.29 -9.04 18.50
CA SER A 4 -23.88 -9.43 17.17
C SER A 4 -22.38 -9.74 17.20
N GLU A 5 -22.02 -10.99 16.94
CA GLU A 5 -20.67 -11.34 16.50
C GLU A 5 -20.36 -10.43 15.33
N GLY A 6 -19.33 -9.58 15.47
CA GLY A 6 -18.93 -8.67 14.41
C GLY A 6 -18.61 -9.49 13.18
N GLU A 7 -19.24 -9.19 12.05
CA GLU A 7 -18.79 -9.69 10.75
C GLU A 7 -17.32 -9.28 10.60
N GLU A 8 -16.39 -10.20 10.82
CA GLU A 8 -14.98 -9.97 10.56
C GLU A 8 -14.81 -9.83 9.05
N SER A 9 -14.92 -8.59 8.57
CA SER A 9 -14.62 -8.27 7.18
C SER A 9 -13.18 -8.67 6.90
N GLN A 10 -12.97 -9.48 5.86
CA GLN A 10 -11.64 -9.89 5.44
C GLN A 10 -10.74 -8.67 5.23
N GLN A 11 -9.46 -8.78 5.64
CA GLN A 11 -8.50 -7.69 5.44
C GLN A 11 -8.46 -7.30 3.95
N PRO A 12 -8.58 -6.00 3.60
CA PRO A 12 -8.70 -5.58 2.21
C PRO A 12 -7.53 -6.03 1.31
N GLN A 13 -6.32 -6.09 1.87
CA GLN A 13 -5.12 -6.58 1.17
C GLN A 13 -5.22 -8.08 0.83
N LEU A 14 -5.90 -8.87 1.65
CA LEU A 14 -6.13 -10.29 1.37
C LEU A 14 -7.16 -10.46 0.26
N VAL A 15 -8.20 -9.61 0.22
CA VAL A 15 -9.15 -9.55 -0.91
C VAL A 15 -8.46 -9.15 -2.21
N LEU A 16 -7.55 -8.15 -2.16
CA LEU A 16 -6.75 -7.77 -3.31
C LEU A 16 -5.89 -8.93 -3.82
N ALA A 17 -5.21 -9.63 -2.91
CA ALA A 17 -4.35 -10.77 -3.24
C ALA A 17 -5.14 -11.91 -3.91
N ASP A 18 -6.34 -12.20 -3.41
CA ASP A 18 -7.23 -13.20 -4.00
C ASP A 18 -7.63 -12.83 -5.44
N LYS A 19 -8.05 -11.58 -5.68
CA LYS A 19 -8.39 -11.10 -7.03
C LYS A 19 -7.20 -11.16 -7.99
N LEU A 20 -6.01 -10.75 -7.53
CA LEU A 20 -4.77 -10.86 -8.31
C LEU A 20 -4.44 -12.32 -8.67
N PHE A 21 -4.69 -13.25 -7.75
CA PHE A 21 -4.50 -14.67 -8.00
C PHE A 21 -5.49 -15.19 -9.05
N LEU A 22 -6.78 -14.87 -8.91
CA LEU A 22 -7.84 -15.26 -9.86
C LEU A 22 -7.61 -14.72 -11.27
N LEU A 23 -7.06 -13.50 -11.41
CA LEU A 23 -6.71 -12.92 -12.71
C LEU A 23 -5.68 -13.76 -13.48
N LYS A 24 -4.82 -14.52 -12.78
CA LYS A 24 -3.79 -15.38 -13.40
C LYS A 24 -4.29 -16.78 -13.71
N GLN A 25 -5.49 -17.17 -13.28
CA GLN A 25 -6.03 -18.52 -13.49
C GLN A 25 -6.64 -18.69 -14.89
N PRO A 26 -6.34 -19.80 -15.58
CA PRO A 26 -6.91 -20.08 -16.91
C PRO A 26 -8.42 -20.41 -16.85
N ASP A 27 -8.89 -20.99 -15.74
CA ASP A 27 -10.26 -21.50 -15.60
C ASP A 27 -11.29 -20.40 -15.26
N VAL A 28 -10.82 -19.20 -14.91
CA VAL A 28 -11.67 -18.05 -14.61
C VAL A 28 -12.16 -17.43 -15.93
N GLN A 29 -13.47 -17.23 -16.03
CA GLN A 29 -14.11 -16.68 -17.23
C GLN A 29 -13.66 -15.24 -17.50
N ASP A 30 -13.56 -14.86 -18.76
CA ASP A 30 -13.12 -13.50 -19.14
C ASP A 30 -14.05 -12.41 -18.59
N ILE A 31 -15.35 -12.69 -18.48
CA ILE A 31 -16.33 -11.76 -17.88
C ILE A 31 -16.00 -11.45 -16.41
N ASP A 32 -15.58 -12.44 -15.63
CA ASP A 32 -15.23 -12.28 -14.22
C ASP A 32 -13.89 -11.54 -14.08
N LYS A 33 -12.94 -11.82 -14.98
CA LYS A 33 -11.65 -11.12 -15.03
C LYS A 33 -11.80 -9.62 -15.23
N VAL A 34 -12.79 -9.16 -16.00
CA VAL A 34 -13.05 -7.72 -16.16
C VAL A 34 -13.39 -7.08 -14.81
N GLY A 35 -14.30 -7.69 -14.04
CA GLY A 35 -14.66 -7.19 -12.70
C GLY A 35 -13.48 -7.20 -11.74
N PHE A 36 -12.68 -8.28 -11.73
CA PHE A 36 -11.49 -8.35 -10.88
C PHE A 36 -10.44 -7.31 -11.26
N LYS A 37 -10.26 -7.01 -12.55
CA LYS A 37 -9.36 -5.93 -13.00
C LYS A 37 -9.83 -4.56 -12.52
N GLU A 38 -11.12 -4.27 -12.62
CA GLU A 38 -11.70 -2.99 -12.17
C GLU A 38 -11.54 -2.82 -10.66
N ASP A 39 -11.80 -3.88 -9.89
CA ASP A 39 -11.62 -3.89 -8.44
C ASP A 39 -10.16 -3.68 -8.03
N VAL A 40 -9.24 -4.42 -8.68
CA VAL A 40 -7.79 -4.28 -8.44
C VAL A 40 -7.33 -2.87 -8.79
N PHE A 41 -7.76 -2.32 -9.94
CA PHE A 41 -7.40 -0.98 -10.37
C PHE A 41 -7.89 0.08 -9.38
N THR A 42 -9.15 -0.01 -8.94
CA THR A 42 -9.75 0.90 -7.97
C THR A 42 -8.96 0.87 -6.66
N PHE A 43 -8.66 -0.33 -6.15
CA PHE A 43 -7.90 -0.48 -4.91
C PHE A 43 -6.47 0.09 -5.03
N VAL A 44 -5.77 -0.21 -6.12
CA VAL A 44 -4.42 0.30 -6.38
C VAL A 44 -4.41 1.82 -6.44
N LYS A 45 -5.40 2.42 -7.09
CA LYS A 45 -5.56 3.87 -7.20
C LYS A 45 -5.88 4.52 -5.85
N ASP A 46 -6.83 3.95 -5.09
CA ASP A 46 -7.31 4.55 -3.83
C ASP A 46 -6.25 4.50 -2.72
N HIS A 47 -5.32 3.55 -2.81
CA HIS A 47 -4.21 3.39 -1.86
C HIS A 47 -2.86 3.87 -2.40
N ASP A 48 -2.85 4.55 -3.56
CA ASP A 48 -1.65 5.05 -4.24
C ASP A 48 -0.54 3.97 -4.35
N MET A 49 -0.91 2.73 -4.73
CA MET A 49 0.00 1.57 -4.77
C MET A 49 0.86 1.54 -6.03
N VAL A 50 1.70 2.56 -6.22
CA VAL A 50 2.56 2.74 -7.41
C VAL A 50 3.37 1.49 -7.79
N PRO A 51 4.09 0.79 -6.88
CA PRO A 51 4.90 -0.37 -7.26
C PRO A 51 4.05 -1.52 -7.86
N LEU A 52 2.85 -1.72 -7.31
CA LEU A 52 1.92 -2.73 -7.82
C LEU A 52 1.32 -2.30 -9.17
N TYR A 53 0.96 -1.02 -9.31
CA TYR A 53 0.46 -0.49 -10.58
C TYR A 53 1.46 -0.70 -11.72
N GLU A 54 2.73 -0.34 -11.50
CA GLU A 54 3.80 -0.52 -12.50
C GLU A 54 4.00 -1.98 -12.87
N THR A 55 3.94 -2.89 -11.89
CA THR A 55 4.01 -4.34 -12.13
C THR A 55 2.84 -4.82 -12.98
N LEU A 56 1.61 -4.38 -12.67
CA LEU A 56 0.41 -4.77 -13.42
C LEU A 56 0.40 -4.23 -14.84
N VAL A 57 0.97 -3.05 -15.08
CA VAL A 57 1.16 -2.50 -16.42
C VAL A 57 2.24 -3.28 -17.18
N ALA A 58 3.36 -3.64 -16.53
CA ALA A 58 4.41 -4.45 -17.14
C ALA A 58 3.91 -5.85 -17.53
N ASP A 59 3.06 -6.45 -16.69
CA ASP A 59 2.40 -7.74 -16.93
C ASP A 59 1.24 -7.65 -17.95
N SER A 60 0.97 -6.47 -18.53
CA SER A 60 -0.14 -6.22 -19.46
C SER A 60 -1.54 -6.54 -18.88
N VAL A 61 -1.67 -6.47 -17.55
CA VAL A 61 -2.94 -6.65 -16.84
C VAL A 61 -3.77 -5.36 -16.90
N LEU A 62 -3.10 -4.21 -16.74
CA LEU A 62 -3.66 -2.86 -16.76
C LEU A 62 -2.99 -2.00 -17.85
N ASP A 63 -3.71 -0.98 -18.31
CA ASP A 63 -3.18 0.01 -19.24
C ASP A 63 -2.42 1.13 -18.51
N MET A 64 -1.36 1.63 -19.15
CA MET A 64 -0.56 2.74 -18.63
C MET A 64 -1.32 4.06 -18.72
N ASP A 65 -1.59 4.68 -17.57
CA ASP A 65 -2.07 6.04 -17.41
C ASP A 65 -0.99 6.87 -16.70
N ARG A 66 -0.25 7.66 -17.48
CA ARG A 66 0.83 8.51 -16.96
C ARG A 66 0.30 9.60 -16.03
N THR A 67 -0.88 10.14 -16.31
CA THR A 67 -1.45 11.22 -15.50
C THR A 67 -1.82 10.71 -14.12
N LEU A 68 -2.41 9.51 -14.06
CA LEU A 68 -2.69 8.84 -12.79
C LEU A 68 -1.39 8.50 -12.05
N LEU A 69 -0.39 7.93 -12.72
CA LEU A 69 0.88 7.56 -12.12
C LEU A 69 1.61 8.76 -11.50
N ASP A 70 1.69 9.87 -12.24
CA ASP A 70 2.32 11.09 -11.75
C ASP A 70 1.55 11.70 -10.57
N CYS A 71 0.22 11.62 -10.59
CA CYS A 71 -0.64 12.05 -9.48
C CYS A 71 -0.40 11.21 -8.21
N MET A 72 -0.36 9.88 -8.33
CA MET A 72 -0.07 8.99 -7.19
C MET A 72 1.33 9.26 -6.62
N ARG A 73 2.34 9.39 -7.48
CA ARG A 73 3.72 9.71 -7.06
C ARG A 73 3.81 11.04 -6.33
N ALA A 74 3.15 12.09 -6.84
CA ALA A 74 3.15 13.39 -6.18
C ALA A 74 2.56 13.34 -4.75
N LYS A 75 1.45 12.61 -4.55
CA LYS A 75 0.88 12.41 -3.21
C LYS A 75 1.81 11.63 -2.29
N ILE A 76 2.47 10.59 -2.82
CA ILE A 76 3.44 9.79 -2.06
C ILE A 76 4.61 10.67 -1.62
N ASP A 77 5.16 11.47 -2.52
CA ASP A 77 6.28 12.37 -2.23
C ASP A 77 5.88 13.41 -1.17
N ASP A 78 4.68 13.98 -1.25
CA ASP A 78 4.14 14.92 -0.26
C ASP A 78 3.97 14.28 1.13
N GLU A 79 3.48 13.03 1.21
CA GLU A 79 3.37 12.31 2.49
C GLU A 79 4.75 11.90 3.04
N LEU A 80 5.66 11.43 2.19
CA LEU A 80 7.02 11.08 2.58
C LEU A 80 7.76 12.29 3.16
N LYS A 81 7.63 13.46 2.53
CA LYS A 81 8.22 14.68 3.04
C LYS A 81 7.75 15.01 4.46
N LYS A 82 6.45 14.88 4.74
CA LYS A 82 5.89 15.10 6.09
C LYS A 82 6.41 14.07 7.10
N LEU A 83 6.59 12.82 6.68
CA LEU A 83 7.14 11.77 7.54
C LEU A 83 8.62 12.01 7.84
N ASP A 84 9.39 12.46 6.85
CA ASP A 84 10.80 12.80 7.00
C ASP A 84 11.00 14.04 7.90
N GLU A 85 10.17 15.06 7.76
CA GLU A 85 10.16 16.22 8.66
C GLU A 85 9.86 15.81 10.11
N LYS A 86 8.92 14.88 10.32
CA LYS A 86 8.62 14.33 11.67
C LYS A 86 9.77 13.52 12.25
N ILE A 87 10.46 12.73 11.43
CA ILE A 87 11.64 11.98 11.88
C ILE A 87 12.74 12.96 12.30
N ALA A 88 13.02 13.97 11.47
CA ALA A 88 14.04 14.97 11.76
C ALA A 88 13.74 15.76 13.05
N ASP A 89 12.49 16.19 13.24
CA ASP A 89 12.07 16.86 14.47
C ASP A 89 12.23 15.96 15.70
N ALA A 90 11.85 14.69 15.60
CA ALA A 90 12.01 13.74 16.69
C ALA A 90 13.49 13.49 17.04
N GLU A 91 14.37 13.43 16.03
CA GLU A 91 15.81 13.24 16.24
C GLU A 91 16.51 14.47 16.82
N GLU A 92 16.06 15.69 16.50
CA GLU A 92 16.65 16.93 16.99
C GLU A 92 16.11 17.35 18.37
N ASN A 93 14.81 17.17 18.60
CA ASN A 93 14.09 17.81 19.70
C ASN A 93 13.48 16.85 20.72
N LEU A 94 13.33 15.56 20.40
CA LEU A 94 12.59 14.58 21.22
C LEU A 94 13.49 13.43 21.70
N GLY A 95 12.89 12.29 22.06
CA GLY A 95 13.59 11.12 22.60
C GLY A 95 13.52 9.89 21.69
N GLU A 96 14.19 8.82 22.13
CA GLU A 96 14.28 7.54 21.40
C GLU A 96 12.90 6.94 21.07
N SER A 97 11.93 7.07 21.98
CA SER A 97 10.58 6.53 21.76
C SER A 97 9.87 7.25 20.62
N GLU A 98 9.94 8.58 20.57
CA GLU A 98 9.34 9.39 19.50
C GLU A 98 10.04 9.14 18.16
N VAL A 99 11.37 8.99 18.15
CA VAL A 99 12.13 8.63 16.94
C VAL A 99 11.67 7.26 16.42
N ARG A 100 11.55 6.27 17.31
CA ARG A 100 11.07 4.92 16.94
C ARG A 100 9.66 4.98 16.35
N GLU A 101 8.75 5.73 16.96
CA GLU A 101 7.37 5.89 16.48
C GLU A 101 7.31 6.61 15.11
N ALA A 102 8.16 7.60 14.87
CA ALA A 102 8.24 8.29 13.58
C ALA A 102 8.72 7.34 12.46
N HIS A 103 9.74 6.52 12.72
CA HIS A 103 10.18 5.48 11.78
C HIS A 103 9.12 4.40 11.57
N LEU A 104 8.38 4.01 12.62
CA LEU A 104 7.27 3.05 12.51
C LEU A 104 6.16 3.60 11.62
N ALA A 105 5.77 4.87 11.80
CA ALA A 105 4.77 5.51 10.96
C ALA A 105 5.18 5.50 9.48
N LYS A 106 6.46 5.74 9.18
CA LYS A 106 6.98 5.69 7.81
C LYS A 106 7.01 4.27 7.25
N SER A 107 7.35 3.27 8.06
CA SER A 107 7.23 1.86 7.67
C SER A 107 5.78 1.46 7.34
N LEU A 108 4.82 1.82 8.20
CA LEU A 108 3.40 1.55 7.98
C LEU A 108 2.85 2.25 6.73
N PHE A 109 3.33 3.46 6.42
CA PHE A 109 3.02 4.13 5.15
C PHE A 109 3.51 3.32 3.95
N PHE A 110 4.75 2.83 3.97
CA PHE A 110 5.26 1.96 2.90
C PHE A 110 4.47 0.66 2.75
N ILE A 111 4.02 0.05 3.86
CA ILE A 111 3.10 -1.10 3.83
C ILE A 111 1.80 -0.74 3.12
N ARG A 112 1.22 0.42 3.44
CA ARG A 112 -0.05 0.89 2.86
C ARG A 112 0.03 1.02 1.33
N ILE A 113 1.12 1.58 0.81
CA ILE A 113 1.32 1.76 -0.64
C ILE A 113 1.91 0.51 -1.33
N GLY A 114 2.15 -0.57 -0.58
CA GLY A 114 2.69 -1.82 -1.12
C GLY A 114 4.19 -1.81 -1.44
N ASP A 115 4.96 -0.86 -0.89
CA ASP A 115 6.42 -0.81 -1.03
C ASP A 115 7.09 -1.65 0.06
N LYS A 116 7.17 -2.96 -0.19
CA LYS A 116 7.67 -3.94 0.78
C LYS A 116 9.11 -3.68 1.22
N GLU A 117 10.00 -3.31 0.29
CA GLU A 117 11.43 -3.19 0.58
C GLU A 117 11.69 -2.04 1.55
N LYS A 118 11.13 -0.85 1.27
CA LYS A 118 11.28 0.31 2.14
C LYS A 118 10.54 0.15 3.47
N ALA A 119 9.40 -0.55 3.47
CA ALA A 119 8.70 -0.90 4.71
C ALA A 119 9.61 -1.68 5.67
N LEU A 120 10.28 -2.72 5.18
CA LEU A 120 11.18 -3.55 5.97
C LEU A 120 12.42 -2.78 6.43
N GLU A 121 12.97 -1.91 5.58
CA GLU A 121 14.10 -1.06 5.95
C GLU A 121 13.75 -0.17 7.14
N HIS A 122 12.63 0.55 7.07
CA HIS A 122 12.19 1.41 8.17
C HIS A 122 11.78 0.62 9.42
N LEU A 123 11.15 -0.55 9.25
CA LEU A 123 10.81 -1.40 10.38
C LEU A 123 12.07 -1.84 11.15
N LYS A 124 13.13 -2.21 10.43
CA LYS A 124 14.40 -2.58 11.05
C LYS A 124 15.02 -1.44 11.85
N ILE A 125 14.88 -0.19 11.38
CA ILE A 125 15.36 0.97 12.15
C ILE A 125 14.64 1.04 13.50
N THR A 126 13.33 0.76 13.55
CA THR A 126 12.55 0.79 14.81
C THR A 126 13.01 -0.21 15.86
N GLU A 127 13.66 -1.30 15.46
CA GLU A 127 14.21 -2.31 16.38
C GLU A 127 15.51 -1.83 17.07
N THR A 128 16.12 -0.78 16.52
CA THR A 128 17.45 -0.29 16.93
C THR A 128 17.43 1.12 17.54
N LYS A 129 16.27 1.77 17.56
CA LYS A 129 16.02 3.08 18.20
C LYS A 129 15.34 2.84 19.54
#